data_AF-A0A269TI01-F1
#
_entry.id   AF-A0A269TI01-F1
#
_cell.length_a   1.000
_cell.length_b   1.000
_cell.length_c   1.000
_cell.angle_alpha   90.00
_cell.angle_beta   90.00
_cell.angle_gamma   90.00
#
_symmetry.space_group_name_H-M   'P 1'
#
loop_
_entity.id
_entity.type
_entity.pdbx_description
1 polymer ?
#
loop_
_entity_poly.entity_id
_entity_poly.type
_entity_poly.pdbx_seq_one_letter_code
_entity_poly.pdbx_strand_id
1 'polypeptide(L)'
;MNNKNNLFWHTNDYSNFRNLDDNEKINFIHKYFKNNTTDFKWFISQDNSRESVKPTLLNKLSNEIQNQIKSQLLLIFPEDLITSKRATYERAHEFVISNYFYYSNSFRDFFTAGGKWKLNDVEFPRIIWTIHNLKNNILEILNNPSDDIKNIAYENWKNNNLVLSKKSFLNDYLSIIDFIGKRHFSDLLKKSGIEKLSDIFK
;
A
#
# COMPACT_ATOMS: atom_id res chain seq x y z
N MET A 1 -23.78 38.68 -20.74
CA MET A 1 -23.18 37.40 -20.31
C MET A 1 -23.26 37.35 -18.79
N ASN A 2 -24.10 36.48 -18.24
CA ASN A 2 -24.35 36.35 -16.80
C ASN A 2 -23.27 35.48 -16.16
N ASN A 3 -22.30 36.10 -15.48
CA ASN A 3 -21.29 35.39 -14.70
C ASN A 3 -21.89 34.91 -13.37
N LYS A 4 -22.51 33.72 -13.37
CA LYS A 4 -23.04 33.09 -12.15
C LYS A 4 -21.96 32.51 -11.20
N ASN A 5 -20.67 32.65 -11.53
CA ASN A 5 -19.55 32.07 -10.77
C ASN A 5 -18.52 33.12 -10.31
N ASN A 6 -18.93 34.32 -9.94
CA ASN A 6 -18.00 35.34 -9.44
C ASN A 6 -17.93 35.32 -7.90
N LEU A 7 -16.73 35.10 -7.35
CA LEU A 7 -16.49 35.08 -5.89
C LEU A 7 -16.74 36.45 -5.24
N PHE A 8 -16.58 37.52 -6.01
CA PHE A 8 -16.75 38.90 -5.58
C PHE A 8 -17.76 39.59 -6.50
N TRP A 9 -18.83 40.11 -5.91
CA TRP A 9 -19.92 40.76 -6.64
C TRP A 9 -19.71 42.28 -6.73
N HIS A 10 -18.95 42.86 -5.79
CA HIS A 10 -18.56 44.27 -5.79
C HIS A 10 -17.03 44.45 -5.68
N THR A 11 -16.50 45.51 -6.29
CA THR A 11 -15.06 45.87 -6.27
C THR A 11 -14.53 46.11 -4.85
N ASN A 12 -15.40 46.56 -3.94
CA ASN A 12 -15.06 46.73 -2.52
C ASN A 12 -14.87 45.40 -1.80
N ASP A 13 -15.57 44.33 -2.19
CA ASP A 13 -15.44 43.01 -1.55
C ASP A 13 -14.06 42.40 -1.82
N TYR A 14 -13.56 42.57 -3.05
CA TYR A 14 -12.21 42.14 -3.42
C TYR A 14 -11.12 42.95 -2.71
N SER A 15 -11.32 44.27 -2.59
CA SER A 15 -10.36 45.15 -1.90
C SER A 15 -10.30 44.85 -0.40
N ASN A 16 -11.46 44.60 0.22
CA ASN A 16 -11.55 44.18 1.62
C ASN A 16 -10.90 42.80 1.83
N PHE A 17 -11.16 41.84 0.94
CA PHE A 17 -10.53 40.52 0.98
C PHE A 17 -9.00 40.59 0.84
N ARG A 18 -8.49 41.45 -0.04
CA ARG A 18 -7.04 41.60 -0.27
C ARG A 18 -6.29 42.09 0.97
N ASN A 19 -6.95 42.89 1.79
CA ASN A 19 -6.39 43.51 2.98
C ASN A 19 -6.51 42.64 4.25
N LEU A 20 -7.18 41.48 4.18
CA LEU A 20 -7.24 40.51 5.26
C LEU A 20 -5.90 39.76 5.44
N ASP A 21 -5.64 39.27 6.66
CA ASP A 21 -4.55 38.32 6.89
C ASP A 21 -4.80 36.98 6.19
N ASP A 22 -3.76 36.20 5.93
CA ASP A 22 -3.86 34.94 5.20
C ASP A 22 -4.82 33.94 5.87
N ASN A 23 -4.86 33.90 7.20
CA ASN A 23 -5.82 33.04 7.93
C ASN A 23 -7.27 33.51 7.76
N GLU A 24 -7.48 34.83 7.73
CA GLU A 24 -8.80 35.42 7.55
C GLU A 24 -9.30 35.27 6.11
N LYS A 25 -8.39 35.33 5.13
CA LYS A 25 -8.67 35.02 3.72
C LYS A 25 -9.12 33.57 3.55
N ILE A 26 -8.40 32.62 4.16
CA ILE A 26 -8.75 31.20 4.12
C ILE A 26 -10.13 30.98 4.74
N ASN A 27 -10.40 31.59 5.90
CA ASN A 27 -11.71 31.50 6.56
C ASN A 27 -12.84 32.12 5.73
N PHE A 28 -12.60 33.24 5.06
CA PHE A 28 -13.56 33.89 4.17
C PHE A 28 -13.91 32.97 2.98
N ILE A 29 -12.89 32.40 2.33
CA ILE A 29 -13.05 31.46 1.22
C ILE A 29 -13.84 30.22 1.69
N HIS A 30 -13.49 29.66 2.84
CA HIS A 30 -14.18 28.51 3.41
C HIS A 30 -15.67 28.81 3.68
N LYS A 31 -16.00 29.97 4.27
CA LYS A 31 -17.39 30.39 4.51
C LYS A 31 -18.16 30.64 3.21
N TYR A 32 -17.55 31.32 2.24
CA TYR A 32 -18.18 31.59 0.94
C TYR A 32 -18.56 30.28 0.25
N PHE A 33 -17.60 29.35 0.17
CA PHE A 33 -17.86 28.07 -0.45
C PHE A 33 -18.83 27.22 0.36
N LYS A 34 -18.80 27.24 1.70
CA LYS A 34 -19.79 26.53 2.54
C LYS A 34 -21.23 26.97 2.22
N ASN A 35 -21.46 28.26 2.02
CA ASN A 35 -22.80 28.82 1.88
C ASN A 35 -23.34 28.82 0.45
N ASN A 36 -22.47 28.84 -0.57
CA ASN A 36 -22.87 29.04 -1.97
C ASN A 36 -22.84 27.77 -2.84
N THR A 37 -22.71 26.60 -2.24
CA THR A 37 -22.76 25.32 -2.97
C THR A 37 -23.69 24.35 -2.29
N THR A 38 -24.57 23.74 -3.07
CA THR A 38 -25.58 22.79 -2.59
C THR A 38 -25.11 21.33 -2.57
N ASP A 39 -23.96 21.02 -3.17
CA ASP A 39 -23.46 19.64 -3.26
C ASP A 39 -22.60 19.22 -2.04
N PHE A 40 -22.62 17.92 -1.74
CA PHE A 40 -21.91 17.31 -0.62
C PHE A 40 -20.39 17.57 -0.69
N LYS A 41 -19.87 18.33 0.28
CA LYS A 41 -18.45 18.71 0.33
C LYS A 41 -17.66 17.85 1.30
N TRP A 42 -16.84 16.95 0.75
CA TRP A 42 -15.93 16.08 1.49
C TRP A 42 -14.83 16.82 2.28
N PHE A 43 -14.57 18.10 1.96
CA PHE A 43 -13.53 18.93 2.58
C PHE A 43 -14.03 19.90 3.66
N ILE A 44 -15.33 19.98 3.89
CA ILE A 44 -15.91 20.75 4.99
C ILE A 44 -16.38 19.76 6.03
N SER A 45 -15.68 19.66 7.16
CA SER A 45 -16.13 18.88 8.31
C SER A 45 -17.53 19.35 8.71
N GLN A 46 -18.54 18.53 8.42
CA GLN A 46 -19.93 18.91 8.66
C GLN A 46 -20.28 18.91 10.15
N ASP A 47 -19.46 18.27 10.98
CA ASP A 47 -19.63 18.23 12.43
C ASP A 47 -18.29 18.51 13.12
N ASN A 48 -18.20 19.63 13.84
CA ASN A 48 -17.13 19.87 14.81
C ASN A 48 -17.31 19.01 16.10
N SER A 49 -18.31 18.15 16.13
CA SER A 49 -18.75 17.34 17.28
C SER A 49 -18.59 15.83 17.09
N ARG A 50 -18.14 15.36 15.92
CA ARG A 50 -17.75 13.96 15.73
C ARG A 50 -16.23 13.87 15.83
N GLU A 51 -15.72 13.27 16.89
CA GLU A 51 -14.33 12.81 16.92
C GLU A 51 -14.11 11.94 15.68
N SER A 52 -13.45 12.48 14.66
CA SER A 52 -13.11 11.72 13.47
C SER A 52 -12.18 10.60 13.92
N VAL A 53 -12.60 9.34 13.76
CA VAL A 53 -11.74 8.19 14.04
C VAL A 53 -10.49 8.35 13.17
N LYS A 54 -9.33 8.57 13.80
CA LYS A 54 -8.08 8.76 13.07
C LYS A 54 -7.54 7.38 12.71
N PRO A 55 -7.10 7.17 11.46
CA PRO A 55 -6.45 5.93 11.09
C PRO A 55 -5.17 5.77 11.92
N THR A 56 -4.78 4.53 12.19
CA THR A 56 -3.60 4.25 13.00
C THR A 56 -2.35 4.19 12.12
N LEU A 57 -1.26 4.81 12.55
CA LEU A 57 0.00 4.76 11.80
C LEU A 57 0.63 3.37 11.97
N LEU A 58 0.96 2.68 10.87
CA LEU A 58 1.56 1.33 10.90
C LEU A 58 2.79 1.25 11.81
N ASN A 59 3.66 2.27 11.78
CA ASN A 59 4.89 2.30 12.57
C ASN A 59 4.66 2.43 14.08
N LYS A 60 3.42 2.73 14.52
CA LYS A 60 3.05 2.76 15.95
C LYS A 60 2.54 1.41 16.47
N LEU A 61 2.28 0.46 15.57
CA LEU A 61 1.84 -0.88 15.95
C LEU A 61 3.03 -1.69 16.51
N SER A 62 2.75 -2.72 17.30
CA SER A 62 3.79 -3.67 17.74
C SER A 62 4.45 -4.35 16.54
N ASN A 63 5.72 -4.74 16.68
CA ASN A 63 6.45 -5.46 15.62
C ASN A 63 5.74 -6.75 15.18
N GLU A 64 5.06 -7.44 16.09
CA GLU A 64 4.30 -8.65 15.78
C GLU A 64 3.17 -8.39 14.79
N ILE A 65 2.28 -7.42 15.11
CA ILE A 65 1.20 -6.98 14.21
C ILE A 65 1.77 -6.46 12.89
N GLN A 66 2.85 -5.67 12.92
CA GLN A 66 3.50 -5.20 11.69
C GLN A 66 3.98 -6.36 10.82
N ASN A 67 4.58 -7.39 11.42
CA ASN A 67 5.06 -8.57 10.70
C ASN A 67 3.90 -9.39 10.12
N GLN A 68 2.81 -9.57 10.87
CA GLN A 68 1.60 -10.23 10.36
C GLN A 68 1.06 -9.52 9.12
N ILE A 69 0.91 -8.19 9.19
CA ILE A 69 0.44 -7.37 8.06
C ILE A 69 1.42 -7.48 6.88
N LYS A 70 2.73 -7.35 7.11
CA LYS A 70 3.73 -7.50 6.03
C LYS A 70 3.65 -8.85 5.36
N SER A 71 3.56 -9.94 6.14
CA SER A 71 3.46 -11.30 5.63
C SER A 71 2.22 -11.49 4.78
N GLN A 72 1.07 -10.97 5.23
CA GLN A 72 -0.17 -11.04 4.47
C GLN A 72 -0.09 -10.23 3.16
N LEU A 73 0.51 -9.05 3.19
CA LEU A 73 0.68 -8.24 1.98
C LEU A 73 1.65 -8.86 0.97
N LEU A 74 2.77 -9.43 1.44
CA LEU A 74 3.71 -10.18 0.61
C LEU A 74 3.06 -11.41 -0.02
N LEU A 75 2.12 -12.03 0.69
CA LEU A 75 1.35 -13.17 0.19
C LEU A 75 0.32 -12.75 -0.86
N ILE A 76 -0.45 -11.68 -0.61
CA ILE A 76 -1.55 -11.26 -1.50
C ILE A 76 -1.01 -10.54 -2.75
N PHE A 77 0.01 -9.69 -2.60
CA PHE A 77 0.54 -8.84 -3.66
C PHE A 77 2.02 -9.11 -3.98
N PRO A 78 2.44 -10.38 -4.20
CA PRO A 78 3.85 -10.70 -4.39
C PRO A 78 4.41 -10.04 -5.67
N GLU A 79 3.64 -9.98 -6.76
CA GLU A 79 4.11 -9.38 -8.01
C GLU A 79 4.34 -7.87 -7.94
N ASP A 80 3.55 -7.19 -7.11
CA ASP A 80 3.64 -5.75 -6.89
C ASP A 80 4.85 -5.39 -6.04
N LEU A 81 5.10 -6.18 -5.00
CA LEU A 81 6.07 -5.87 -3.95
C LEU A 81 7.45 -6.47 -4.25
N ILE A 82 7.51 -7.61 -4.92
CA ILE A 82 8.74 -8.40 -5.12
C ILE A 82 9.21 -8.24 -6.56
N THR A 83 9.94 -7.16 -6.83
CA THR A 83 10.45 -6.86 -8.16
C THR A 83 11.84 -6.25 -8.11
N SER A 84 12.61 -6.45 -9.18
CA SER A 84 13.96 -5.89 -9.34
C SER A 84 13.98 -4.45 -9.85
N LYS A 85 12.85 -3.93 -10.35
CA LYS A 85 12.76 -2.58 -10.94
C LYS A 85 12.04 -1.60 -10.02
N ARG A 86 10.73 -1.46 -10.22
CA ARG A 86 9.89 -0.51 -9.50
C ARG A 86 8.69 -1.25 -8.92
N ALA A 87 8.74 -1.46 -7.61
CA ALA A 87 7.62 -1.99 -6.87
C ALA A 87 6.46 -0.99 -6.86
N THR A 88 5.25 -1.51 -6.99
CA THR A 88 4.01 -0.76 -6.90
C THR A 88 3.38 -1.05 -5.55
N TYR A 89 3.14 -0.02 -4.75
CA TYR A 89 2.65 -0.19 -3.38
C TYR A 89 1.17 0.14 -3.23
N GLU A 90 0.52 0.57 -4.31
CA GLU A 90 -0.82 1.15 -4.31
C GLU A 90 -1.88 0.15 -3.80
N ARG A 91 -1.99 -1.02 -4.43
CA ARG A 91 -2.96 -2.06 -4.01
C ARG A 91 -2.72 -2.52 -2.57
N ALA A 92 -1.46 -2.71 -2.19
CA ALA A 92 -1.10 -3.09 -0.83
C ALA A 92 -1.45 -2.00 0.19
N HIS A 93 -1.27 -0.72 -0.16
CA HIS A 93 -1.62 0.41 0.70
C HIS A 93 -3.15 0.53 0.84
N GLU A 94 -3.88 0.46 -0.27
CA GLU A 94 -5.34 0.48 -0.27
C GLU A 94 -5.91 -0.68 0.56
N PHE A 95 -5.35 -1.88 0.42
CA PHE A 95 -5.74 -3.03 1.23
C PHE A 95 -5.60 -2.75 2.73
N VAL A 96 -4.49 -2.14 3.15
CA VAL A 96 -4.25 -1.84 4.57
C VAL A 96 -5.24 -0.80 5.11
N ILE A 97 -5.51 0.24 4.34
CA ILE A 97 -6.45 1.29 4.73
C ILE A 97 -7.85 0.71 4.84
N SER A 98 -8.30 -0.05 3.84
CA SER A 98 -9.66 -0.56 3.76
C SER A 98 -9.96 -1.66 4.77
N ASN A 99 -8.99 -2.53 5.08
CA ASN A 99 -9.22 -3.69 5.95
C ASN A 99 -8.84 -3.47 7.42
N TYR A 100 -7.87 -2.60 7.71
CA TYR A 100 -7.40 -2.37 9.07
C TYR A 100 -7.54 -0.93 9.55
N PHE A 101 -7.91 -0.02 8.65
CA PHE A 101 -7.93 1.42 8.94
C PHE A 101 -6.56 1.94 9.41
N TYR A 102 -5.49 1.39 8.84
CA TYR A 102 -4.11 1.80 9.08
C TYR A 102 -3.53 2.55 7.88
N TYR A 103 -2.52 3.39 8.12
CA TYR A 103 -1.82 4.12 7.07
C TYR A 103 -0.32 4.20 7.34
N SER A 104 0.46 4.53 6.30
CA SER A 104 1.89 4.84 6.45
C SER A 104 2.29 6.06 5.64
N ASN A 105 3.10 6.91 6.24
CA ASN A 105 3.74 8.04 5.57
C ASN A 105 4.84 7.58 4.59
N SER A 106 5.40 6.38 4.79
CA SER A 106 6.37 5.76 3.88
C SER A 106 6.09 4.27 3.77
N PHE A 107 5.14 3.92 2.91
CA PHE A 107 4.70 2.54 2.74
C PHE A 107 5.77 1.65 2.08
N ARG A 108 6.64 2.22 1.24
CA ARG A 108 7.81 1.51 0.70
C ARG A 108 8.75 1.05 1.82
N ASP A 109 9.09 1.97 2.72
CA ASP A 109 10.08 1.71 3.77
C ASP A 109 9.56 0.72 4.82
N PHE A 110 8.25 0.56 4.92
CA PHE A 110 7.62 -0.50 5.70
C PHE A 110 8.07 -1.90 5.26
N PHE A 111 8.27 -2.13 3.96
CA PHE A 111 8.81 -3.39 3.44
C PHE A 111 10.33 -3.37 3.34
N THR A 112 10.88 -2.28 2.82
CA THR A 112 12.32 -2.14 2.61
C THR A 112 12.76 -0.69 2.73
N ALA A 113 13.67 -0.37 3.65
CA ALA A 113 14.35 0.93 3.71
C ALA A 113 15.42 1.11 2.60
N GLY A 114 15.28 0.41 1.46
CA GLY A 114 16.33 0.25 0.46
C GLY A 114 17.45 -0.69 0.90
N GLY A 115 18.45 -0.86 0.04
CA GLY A 115 19.63 -1.68 0.31
C GLY A 115 19.57 -3.11 -0.21
N LYS A 116 20.58 -3.89 0.17
CA LYS A 116 20.82 -5.24 -0.32
C LYS A 116 21.06 -6.22 0.85
N TRP A 117 20.94 -7.50 0.56
CA TRP A 117 21.23 -8.61 1.45
C TRP A 117 22.12 -9.60 0.74
N LYS A 118 23.20 -10.02 1.39
CA LYS A 118 24.17 -10.96 0.84
C LYS A 118 23.74 -12.39 1.17
N LEU A 119 23.48 -13.18 0.14
CA LEU A 119 23.13 -14.60 0.21
C LEU A 119 24.04 -15.36 -0.77
N ASN A 120 24.78 -16.35 -0.29
CA ASN A 120 25.77 -17.13 -1.06
C ASN A 120 26.70 -16.25 -1.90
N ASP A 121 27.29 -15.23 -1.26
CA ASP A 121 28.14 -14.22 -1.90
C ASP A 121 27.50 -13.33 -2.98
N VAL A 122 26.19 -13.43 -3.19
CA VAL A 122 25.43 -12.59 -4.13
C VAL A 122 24.56 -11.58 -3.39
N GLU A 123 24.53 -10.35 -3.89
CA GLU A 123 23.70 -9.29 -3.32
C GLU A 123 22.28 -9.31 -3.92
N PHE A 124 21.30 -9.72 -3.11
CA PHE A 124 19.88 -9.62 -3.41
C PHE A 124 19.29 -8.30 -2.90
N PRO A 125 18.20 -7.79 -3.49
CA PRO A 125 17.48 -6.65 -2.93
C PRO A 125 16.92 -6.96 -1.53
N ARG A 126 16.83 -5.94 -0.67
CA ARG A 126 16.38 -6.09 0.72
C ARG A 126 15.01 -6.76 0.87
N ILE A 127 14.13 -6.66 -0.13
CA ILE A 127 12.81 -7.32 -0.11
C ILE A 127 12.93 -8.85 0.05
N ILE A 128 13.97 -9.44 -0.53
CA ILE A 128 14.22 -10.87 -0.47
C ILE A 128 14.59 -11.30 0.96
N TRP A 129 15.37 -10.45 1.65
CA TRP A 129 15.64 -10.62 3.09
C TRP A 129 14.39 -10.44 3.94
N THR A 130 13.54 -9.47 3.61
CA THR A 130 12.26 -9.26 4.31
C THR A 130 11.39 -10.51 4.22
N ILE A 131 11.29 -11.13 3.04
CA ILE A 131 10.57 -12.40 2.86
C ILE A 131 11.21 -13.51 3.68
N HIS A 132 12.54 -13.66 3.61
CA HIS A 132 13.27 -14.67 4.37
C HIS A 132 13.02 -14.57 5.87
N ASN A 133 13.04 -13.35 6.43
CA ASN A 133 12.77 -13.13 7.85
C ASN A 133 11.31 -13.38 8.24
N LEU A 134 10.37 -13.11 7.33
CA LEU A 134 8.95 -13.30 7.54
C LEU A 134 8.47 -14.71 7.12
N LYS A 135 9.39 -15.61 6.77
CA LYS A 135 9.05 -16.92 6.21
C LYS A 135 8.11 -17.73 7.10
N ASN A 136 8.34 -17.72 8.41
CA ASN A 136 7.51 -18.47 9.36
C ASN A 136 6.08 -17.93 9.39
N ASN A 137 5.90 -16.61 9.47
CA ASN A 137 4.58 -15.98 9.43
C ASN A 137 3.86 -16.23 8.09
N ILE A 138 4.60 -16.20 6.98
CA ILE A 138 4.02 -16.49 5.66
C ILE A 138 3.58 -17.95 5.58
N LEU A 139 4.43 -18.90 6.02
CA LEU A 139 4.10 -20.32 6.03
C LEU A 139 2.92 -20.64 6.96
N GLU A 140 2.81 -19.96 8.09
CA GLU A 140 1.67 -20.08 8.99
C GLU A 140 0.36 -19.73 8.28
N ILE A 141 0.33 -18.58 7.57
CA ILE A 141 -0.85 -18.16 6.78
C ILE A 141 -1.12 -19.15 5.65
N LEU A 142 -0.09 -19.66 4.98
CA LEU A 142 -0.24 -20.60 3.85
C LEU A 142 -0.72 -21.98 4.26
N ASN A 143 -0.37 -22.43 5.47
CA ASN A 143 -0.77 -23.72 6.02
C ASN A 143 -2.20 -23.69 6.57
N ASN A 144 -2.61 -22.57 7.19
CA ASN A 144 -3.96 -22.38 7.74
C ASN A 144 -4.65 -21.11 7.19
N PRO A 145 -4.85 -21.00 5.87
CA PRO A 145 -5.42 -19.81 5.25
C PRO A 145 -6.93 -19.71 5.49
N SER A 146 -7.40 -18.53 5.92
CA SER A 146 -8.83 -18.21 5.89
C SER A 146 -9.34 -18.13 4.44
N ASP A 147 -10.63 -18.39 4.25
CA ASP A 147 -11.23 -18.36 2.91
C ASP A 147 -11.17 -16.96 2.29
N ASP A 148 -11.31 -15.90 3.09
CA ASP A 148 -11.14 -14.52 2.64
C ASP A 148 -9.73 -14.27 2.09
N ILE A 149 -8.69 -14.71 2.81
CA ILE A 149 -7.30 -14.56 2.35
C ILE A 149 -7.08 -15.35 1.06
N LYS A 150 -7.58 -16.59 0.96
CA LYS A 150 -7.45 -17.39 -0.27
C LYS A 150 -8.09 -16.68 -1.45
N ASN A 151 -9.32 -16.22 -1.28
CA ASN A 151 -10.09 -15.60 -2.35
C ASN A 151 -9.38 -14.34 -2.84
N ILE A 152 -9.01 -13.44 -1.92
CA ILE A 152 -8.31 -12.20 -2.28
C ILE A 152 -6.95 -12.49 -2.91
N ALA A 153 -6.20 -13.45 -2.39
CA ALA A 153 -4.92 -13.85 -2.96
C ALA A 153 -5.08 -14.38 -4.40
N TYR A 154 -5.97 -15.34 -4.63
CA TYR A 154 -6.19 -15.88 -5.99
C TYR A 154 -6.71 -14.84 -6.97
N GLU A 155 -7.53 -13.87 -6.53
CA GLU A 155 -7.95 -12.74 -7.37
C GLU A 155 -6.75 -11.87 -7.80
N ASN A 156 -5.81 -11.63 -6.88
CA ASN A 156 -4.64 -10.81 -7.15
C ASN A 156 -3.50 -11.57 -7.86
N TRP A 157 -3.49 -12.89 -7.76
CA TRP A 157 -2.54 -13.78 -8.44
C TRP A 157 -2.93 -14.10 -9.88
N LYS A 158 -4.05 -13.56 -10.39
CA LYS A 158 -4.48 -13.73 -11.79
C LYS A 158 -3.44 -13.09 -12.73
N ASN A 159 -2.41 -13.85 -13.07
CA ASN A 159 -1.44 -13.51 -14.10
C ASN A 159 -1.73 -14.35 -15.34
N ASN A 160 -1.81 -13.70 -16.50
CA ASN A 160 -2.09 -14.34 -17.78
C ASN A 160 -1.05 -15.41 -18.19
N ASN A 161 0.10 -15.46 -17.52
CA ASN A 161 1.21 -16.35 -17.85
C ASN A 161 1.43 -17.52 -16.88
N LEU A 162 0.64 -17.63 -15.79
CA LEU A 162 0.80 -18.70 -14.80
C LEU A 162 -0.54 -19.36 -14.49
N VAL A 163 -0.66 -20.66 -14.82
CA VAL A 163 -1.84 -21.47 -14.49
C VAL A 163 -1.62 -22.14 -13.14
N LEU A 164 -2.41 -21.75 -12.15
CA LEU A 164 -2.36 -22.31 -10.80
C LEU A 164 -3.25 -23.55 -10.69
N SER A 165 -2.79 -24.55 -9.92
CA SER A 165 -3.48 -25.83 -9.76
C SER A 165 -4.72 -25.74 -8.89
N LYS A 166 -4.72 -24.78 -7.94
CA LYS A 166 -5.72 -24.61 -6.88
C LYS A 166 -5.90 -25.82 -5.98
N LYS A 167 -4.96 -26.77 -6.01
CA LYS A 167 -4.98 -27.98 -5.16
C LYS A 167 -4.31 -27.75 -3.82
N SER A 168 -3.33 -26.86 -3.76
CA SER A 168 -2.60 -26.52 -2.54
C SER A 168 -2.22 -25.05 -2.58
N PHE A 169 -2.77 -24.28 -1.64
CA PHE A 169 -2.54 -22.84 -1.55
C PHE A 169 -1.05 -22.51 -1.37
N LEU A 170 -0.36 -23.31 -0.55
CA LEU A 170 1.09 -23.24 -0.39
C LEU A 170 1.80 -23.44 -1.73
N ASN A 171 1.52 -24.53 -2.45
CA ASN A 171 2.23 -24.85 -3.70
C ASN A 171 1.97 -23.82 -4.81
N ASP A 172 0.75 -23.30 -4.87
CA ASP A 172 0.40 -22.25 -5.82
C ASP A 172 1.14 -20.94 -5.49
N TYR A 173 1.24 -20.56 -4.20
CA TYR A 173 2.06 -19.42 -3.79
C TYR A 173 3.54 -19.60 -4.12
N LEU A 174 4.13 -20.77 -3.80
CA LEU A 174 5.53 -21.04 -4.14
C LEU A 174 5.78 -20.98 -5.65
N SER A 175 4.81 -21.40 -6.47
CA SER A 175 4.89 -21.30 -7.93
C SER A 175 4.91 -19.84 -8.41
N ILE A 176 4.15 -18.95 -7.75
CA ILE A 176 4.17 -17.51 -8.01
C ILE A 176 5.53 -16.91 -7.64
N ILE A 177 6.05 -17.25 -6.47
CA ILE A 177 7.38 -16.79 -6.03
C ILE A 177 8.46 -17.26 -7.00
N ASP A 178 8.40 -18.50 -7.49
CA ASP A 178 9.34 -19.00 -8.49
C ASP A 178 9.20 -18.28 -9.84
N PHE A 179 7.97 -17.99 -10.26
CA PHE A 179 7.71 -17.21 -11.46
C PHE A 179 8.31 -15.81 -11.36
N ILE A 180 8.08 -15.12 -10.25
CA ILE A 180 8.68 -13.81 -9.94
C ILE A 180 10.21 -13.91 -9.91
N GLY A 181 10.74 -14.95 -9.24
CA GLY A 181 12.16 -15.28 -9.18
C GLY A 181 12.80 -15.33 -10.55
N LYS A 182 12.23 -16.13 -11.45
CA LYS A 182 12.69 -16.26 -12.84
C LYS A 182 12.58 -14.95 -13.62
N ARG A 183 11.50 -14.19 -13.42
CA ARG A 183 11.25 -12.95 -14.18
C ARG A 183 12.16 -11.80 -13.75
N HIS A 184 12.45 -11.67 -12.46
CA HIS A 184 13.10 -10.48 -11.90
C HIS A 184 14.52 -10.73 -11.38
N PHE A 185 14.86 -11.96 -11.03
CA PHE A 185 16.08 -12.30 -10.30
C PHE A 185 16.84 -13.49 -10.89
N SER A 186 16.58 -13.89 -12.14
CA SER A 186 17.23 -15.03 -12.80
C SER A 186 18.75 -15.03 -12.69
N ASP A 187 19.36 -13.88 -12.94
CA ASP A 187 20.82 -13.74 -12.92
C ASP A 187 21.39 -13.88 -11.50
N LEU A 188 20.66 -13.36 -10.51
CA LEU A 188 21.08 -13.45 -9.11
C LEU A 188 20.94 -14.89 -8.61
N LEU A 189 19.82 -15.54 -8.91
CA LEU A 189 19.57 -16.94 -8.58
C LEU A 189 20.65 -17.86 -9.18
N LYS A 190 20.98 -17.67 -10.46
CA LYS A 190 22.04 -18.43 -11.13
C LYS A 190 23.41 -18.22 -10.46
N LYS A 191 23.76 -16.98 -10.11
CA LYS A 191 25.03 -16.66 -9.44
C LYS A 191 25.11 -17.23 -8.02
N SER A 192 23.99 -17.28 -7.31
CA SER A 192 23.94 -17.76 -5.92
C SER A 192 23.81 -19.27 -5.81
N GLY A 193 23.70 -19.99 -6.95
CA GLY A 193 23.46 -21.44 -6.98
C GLY A 193 22.06 -21.85 -6.49
N ILE A 194 21.10 -20.92 -6.49
CA ILE A 194 19.71 -21.19 -6.06
C ILE A 194 18.86 -21.41 -7.31
N GLU A 195 18.17 -22.54 -7.39
CA GLU A 195 17.35 -22.86 -8.57
C GLU A 195 16.02 -22.10 -8.57
N LYS A 196 15.41 -21.96 -7.39
CA LYS A 196 14.05 -21.45 -7.21
C LYS A 196 14.02 -20.41 -6.10
N LEU A 197 13.35 -19.29 -6.34
CA LEU A 197 13.22 -18.27 -5.29
C LEU A 197 12.44 -18.80 -4.08
N SER A 198 11.52 -19.74 -4.29
CA SER A 198 10.80 -20.42 -3.22
C SER A 198 11.70 -21.25 -2.29
N ASP A 199 12.94 -21.56 -2.68
CA ASP A 199 13.88 -22.28 -1.81
C ASP A 199 14.25 -21.48 -0.54
N ILE A 200 13.99 -20.17 -0.52
CA ILE A 200 14.14 -19.32 0.66
C ILE A 200 13.18 -19.71 1.80
N PHE A 201 12.09 -20.41 1.48
CA PHE A 201 11.13 -20.92 2.46
C PHE A 201 11.52 -22.29 3.05
N LYS A 202 12.58 -22.92 2.54
CA LYS A 202 13.15 -24.14 3.12
C LYS A 202 14.02 -23.81 4.35
#